data_AF-A0A453IMG1-F1
#
_entry.id   AF-A0A453IMG1-F1
#
_cell.length_a   1.000
_cell.length_b   1.000
_cell.length_c   1.000
_cell.angle_alpha   90.00
_cell.angle_beta   90.00
_cell.angle_gamma   90.00
#
_symmetry.space_group_name_H-M   'P 1'
#
loop_
_entity.id
_entity.type
_entity.pdbx_description
1 polymer ?
#
loop_
_entity_poly.entity_id
_entity_poly.type
_entity_poly.pdbx_seq_one_letter_code
_entity_poly.pdbx_strand_id
1 'polypeptide(L)'
;MVKLAVQFKILVYSLVNFLFRYAFKCHRKSESGRDTVYPVNAIAFHPIYGTFATGGHDGFVNVWDGTNKKRLYQYSKYASSIAALSFSKDGHLLAVASSYGYEEGEKPHEPDAIFIRGVNEVEVKPKPKALAAPQ
;
A
#
# COMPACT_ATOMS: atom_id res chain seq x y z
N MET A 1 16.69 -0.30 0.01
CA MET A 1 15.63 -0.09 -1.01
C MET A 1 15.26 1.37 -1.02
N VAL A 2 15.20 2.03 -2.17
CA VAL A 2 14.90 3.48 -2.27
C VAL A 2 13.40 3.68 -2.48
N LYS A 3 12.80 4.58 -1.69
CA LYS A 3 11.41 5.04 -1.87
C LYS A 3 11.40 6.05 -3.02
N LEU A 4 10.75 5.72 -4.13
CA LEU A 4 10.41 6.74 -5.13
C LEU A 4 8.94 6.56 -5.53
N ALA A 5 8.06 7.27 -4.83
CA ALA A 5 6.69 7.50 -5.26
C ALA A 5 6.71 8.78 -6.10
N VAL A 6 6.80 8.65 -7.42
CA VAL A 6 6.59 9.79 -8.33
C VAL A 6 5.20 9.65 -8.90
N GLN A 7 4.33 10.60 -8.55
CA GLN A 7 3.16 10.99 -9.33
C GLN A 7 2.35 9.80 -9.91
N PHE A 8 1.48 9.25 -9.07
CA PHE A 8 0.45 8.26 -9.44
C PHE A 8 0.93 6.85 -9.82
N LYS A 9 2.24 6.59 -9.76
CA LYS A 9 2.83 5.25 -9.91
C LYS A 9 3.89 5.03 -8.84
N ILE A 10 3.74 3.97 -8.05
CA ILE A 10 4.84 3.50 -7.19
C ILE A 10 5.78 2.69 -8.08
N LEU A 11 7.02 3.15 -8.21
CA LEU A 11 8.11 2.39 -8.79
C LEU A 11 8.91 1.76 -7.65
N VAL A 12 8.75 0.46 -7.47
CA VAL A 12 9.57 -0.31 -6.54
C VAL A 12 10.83 -0.76 -7.27
N TYR A 13 12.00 -0.25 -6.84
CA TYR A 13 13.29 -0.67 -7.36
C TYR A 13 13.92 -1.72 -6.43
N SER A 14 14.21 -2.90 -6.97
CA SER A 14 15.11 -3.86 -6.33
C SER A 14 16.55 -3.46 -6.63
N LEU A 15 17.34 -3.18 -5.60
CA LEU A 15 18.78 -2.87 -5.75
C LEU A 15 19.60 -4.10 -6.19
N VAL A 16 19.02 -5.30 -6.11
CA VAL A 16 19.66 -6.57 -6.49
C VAL A 16 19.25 -6.99 -7.90
N ASN A 17 18.14 -6.48 -8.43
CA ASN A 17 17.59 -6.95 -9.70
C ASN A 17 16.95 -5.80 -10.50
N PHE A 18 17.78 -5.08 -11.26
CA PHE A 18 17.41 -3.88 -12.02
C PHE A 18 16.35 -4.11 -13.12
N LEU A 19 16.06 -5.38 -13.46
CA LEU A 19 15.02 -5.75 -14.44
C LEU A 19 13.60 -5.76 -13.86
N PHE A 20 13.44 -5.75 -12.53
CA PHE A 20 12.13 -5.66 -11.91
C PHE A 20 11.68 -4.20 -11.81
N ARG A 21 11.20 -3.66 -12.94
CA ARG A 21 10.51 -2.37 -13.00
C ARG A 21 9.02 -2.64 -13.12
N TYR A 22 8.24 -2.20 -12.14
CA TYR A 22 6.79 -2.26 -12.28
C TYR A 22 6.11 -1.05 -11.65
N ALA A 23 4.94 -0.72 -12.19
CA ALA A 23 4.13 0.42 -11.78
C ALA A 23 2.73 -0.06 -11.41
N PHE A 24 2.30 0.26 -10.20
CA PHE A 24 0.96 -0.01 -9.72
C PHE A 24 0.10 1.25 -9.83
N LYS A 25 -1.16 1.10 -10.26
CA LYS A 25 -2.19 2.12 -10.09
C LYS A 25 -2.75 1.97 -8.67
N CYS A 26 -2.16 2.69 -7.73
CA CYS A 26 -2.52 2.66 -6.31
C CYS A 26 -3.37 3.88 -5.94
N HIS A 27 -4.21 3.74 -4.91
CA HIS A 27 -5.04 4.80 -4.32
C HIS A 27 -5.81 5.63 -5.35
N ARG A 28 -6.69 4.94 -6.11
CA ARG A 28 -7.56 5.53 -7.13
C ARG A 28 -9.01 5.18 -6.82
N LYS A 29 -9.90 6.16 -6.93
CA LYS A 29 -11.35 5.98 -6.87
C LYS A 29 -11.95 6.42 -8.21
N SER A 30 -12.77 5.56 -8.81
CA SER A 30 -13.56 5.93 -10.00
C SER A 30 -15.00 6.11 -9.55
N GLU A 31 -15.53 7.32 -9.69
CA GLU A 31 -16.87 7.69 -9.25
C GLU A 31 -17.52 8.61 -10.29
N SER A 32 -18.72 8.25 -10.76
CA SER A 32 -19.49 9.02 -11.74
C SER A 32 -18.69 9.42 -12.99
N GLY A 33 -17.85 8.52 -13.51
CA GLY A 33 -17.02 8.74 -14.70
C GLY A 33 -15.78 9.61 -14.47
N ARG A 34 -15.48 9.99 -13.21
CA ARG A 34 -14.23 10.69 -12.85
C ARG A 34 -13.31 9.76 -12.08
N ASP A 35 -12.05 9.73 -12.51
CA ASP A 35 -10.97 9.06 -11.79
C ASP A 35 -10.27 10.06 -10.87
N THR A 36 -10.46 9.92 -9.56
CA THR A 36 -9.68 10.62 -8.55
C THR A 36 -8.48 9.77 -8.17
N VAL A 37 -7.28 10.34 -8.24
CA VAL A 37 -6.05 9.67 -7.82
C VAL A 37 -5.47 10.40 -6.62
N TYR A 38 -5.15 9.65 -5.58
CA TYR A 38 -4.64 10.15 -4.32
C TYR A 38 -3.12 9.91 -4.23
N PRO A 39 -2.37 10.80 -3.55
CA PRO A 39 -0.97 10.57 -3.30
C PRO A 39 -0.76 9.35 -2.40
N VAL A 40 0.40 8.71 -2.59
CA VAL A 40 0.87 7.62 -1.73
C VAL A 40 1.91 8.19 -0.79
N ASN A 41 1.56 8.22 0.49
CA ASN A 41 2.36 8.86 1.51
C ASN A 41 3.27 7.83 2.21
N ALA A 42 2.88 6.56 2.21
CA ALA A 42 3.61 5.51 2.92
C ALA A 42 3.76 4.22 2.10
N ILE A 43 4.91 3.54 2.30
CA ILE A 43 5.18 2.18 1.81
C ILE A 43 5.97 1.41 2.86
N ALA A 44 5.63 0.15 3.07
CA ALA A 44 6.33 -0.77 3.97
C ALA A 44 6.41 -2.17 3.36
N PHE A 45 7.59 -2.80 3.41
CA PHE A 45 7.79 -4.16 2.91
C PHE A 45 7.54 -5.17 4.01
N HIS A 46 6.83 -6.24 3.68
CA HIS A 46 6.69 -7.38 4.57
C HIS A 46 8.02 -8.13 4.64
N PRO A 47 8.57 -8.39 5.84
CA PRO A 47 9.93 -8.93 5.99
C PRO A 47 10.08 -10.37 5.49
N ILE A 48 9.01 -11.17 5.51
CA ILE A 48 9.04 -12.59 5.14
C ILE A 48 8.68 -12.87 3.68
N TYR A 49 7.56 -12.32 3.17
CA TYR A 49 6.99 -12.75 1.88
C TYR A 49 7.43 -11.93 0.66
N GLY A 50 8.22 -10.86 0.83
CA GLY A 50 8.62 -9.98 -0.26
C GLY A 50 7.49 -9.14 -0.88
N THR A 51 6.32 -9.13 -0.23
CA THR A 51 5.18 -8.26 -0.55
C THR A 51 5.32 -6.92 0.15
N PHE A 52 4.44 -5.97 -0.16
CA PHE A 52 4.48 -4.64 0.44
C PHE A 52 3.09 -4.02 0.61
N ALA A 53 2.96 -3.18 1.63
CA ALA A 53 1.78 -2.36 1.89
C ALA A 53 2.01 -0.92 1.46
N THR A 54 0.95 -0.26 1.00
CA THR A 54 0.95 1.16 0.63
C THR A 54 -0.20 1.88 1.34
N GLY A 55 0.07 3.09 1.80
CA GLY A 55 -0.91 3.96 2.46
C GLY A 55 -1.07 5.26 1.68
N GLY A 56 -2.31 5.70 1.49
CA GLY A 56 -2.63 6.87 0.69
C GLY A 56 -3.50 7.88 1.41
N HIS A 57 -3.68 9.03 0.75
CA HIS A 57 -4.57 10.09 1.25
C HIS A 57 -6.04 9.67 1.28
N ASP A 58 -6.44 8.68 0.48
CA ASP A 58 -7.77 8.08 0.51
C ASP A 58 -8.11 7.34 1.81
N GLY A 59 -7.17 7.27 2.76
CA GLY A 59 -7.32 6.59 4.05
C GLY A 59 -7.30 5.08 3.91
N PHE A 60 -6.92 4.53 2.76
CA PHE A 60 -6.79 3.09 2.59
C PHE A 60 -5.35 2.62 2.81
N VAL A 61 -5.23 1.37 3.23
CA VAL A 61 -3.98 0.60 3.16
C VAL A 61 -4.20 -0.58 2.22
N ASN A 62 -3.39 -0.67 1.17
CA ASN A 62 -3.44 -1.72 0.16
C ASN A 62 -2.19 -2.60 0.28
N VAL A 63 -2.35 -3.92 0.20
CA VAL A 63 -1.24 -4.90 0.19
C VAL A 63 -1.05 -5.46 -1.21
N TRP A 64 0.19 -5.57 -1.66
CA TRP A 64 0.56 -5.86 -3.03
C TRP A 64 1.57 -6.98 -3.15
N ASP A 65 1.37 -7.78 -4.20
CA ASP A 65 2.33 -8.75 -4.69
C ASP A 65 3.09 -8.12 -5.86
N GLY A 66 4.36 -7.78 -5.61
CA GLY A 66 5.27 -7.18 -6.59
C GLY A 66 5.51 -8.06 -7.80
N THR A 67 5.59 -9.38 -7.59
CA THR A 67 5.94 -10.37 -8.60
C THR A 67 4.76 -10.67 -9.53
N ASN A 68 3.59 -10.91 -8.93
CA ASN A 68 2.37 -11.20 -9.68
C ASN A 68 1.59 -9.94 -10.09
N LYS A 69 2.08 -8.76 -9.72
CA LYS A 69 1.55 -7.47 -10.19
C LYS A 69 0.07 -7.26 -9.81
N LYS A 70 -0.31 -7.74 -8.62
CA LYS A 70 -1.71 -7.77 -8.15
C LYS A 70 -1.83 -7.22 -6.73
N ARG A 71 -2.99 -6.62 -6.43
CA ARG A 71 -3.39 -6.32 -5.05
C ARG A 71 -3.81 -7.63 -4.37
N LEU A 72 -3.23 -7.93 -3.22
CA LEU A 72 -3.58 -9.08 -2.39
C LEU A 72 -4.75 -8.75 -1.48
N TYR A 73 -4.72 -7.58 -0.85
CA TYR A 73 -5.69 -7.20 0.16
C TYR A 73 -5.86 -5.67 0.23
N GLN A 74 -7.01 -5.23 0.73
CA GLN A 74 -7.28 -3.83 1.07
C GLN A 74 -7.92 -3.81 2.46
N TYR A 75 -7.29 -3.11 3.39
CA TYR A 75 -7.85 -2.94 4.73
C TYR A 75 -9.01 -1.95 4.71
N SER A 76 -9.87 -2.02 5.73
CA SER A 76 -10.93 -1.05 5.96
C SER A 76 -10.38 0.38 5.98
N LYS A 77 -11.19 1.32 5.50
CA LYS A 77 -10.83 2.73 5.43
C LYS A 77 -10.58 3.28 6.84
N TYR A 78 -9.48 4.01 7.00
CA TYR A 78 -9.20 4.79 8.20
C TYR A 78 -9.88 6.16 8.11
N ALA A 79 -10.09 6.79 9.26
CA ALA A 79 -10.81 8.04 9.34
C ALA A 79 -10.02 9.21 8.71
N SER A 80 -8.68 9.12 8.70
CA SER A 80 -7.79 10.09 8.08
C SER A 80 -6.79 9.44 7.12
N SER A 81 -5.99 10.28 6.45
CA SER A 81 -4.92 9.87 5.54
C SER A 81 -3.88 8.99 6.25
N ILE A 82 -3.19 8.15 5.48
CA ILE A 82 -2.13 7.29 6.03
C ILE A 82 -0.78 8.00 5.90
N ALA A 83 -0.22 8.46 7.01
CA ALA A 83 1.05 9.19 7.04
C ALA A 83 2.26 8.25 7.01
N ALA A 84 2.18 7.12 7.70
CA ALA A 84 3.28 6.16 7.81
C ALA A 84 2.79 4.72 8.01
N LEU A 85 3.63 3.77 7.60
CA LEU A 85 3.42 2.32 7.74
C LEU A 85 4.72 1.65 8.19
N SER A 86 4.61 0.64 9.06
CA SER A 86 5.75 -0.21 9.43
C SER A 86 5.30 -1.62 9.82
N PHE A 87 5.90 -2.64 9.22
CA PHE A 87 5.72 -4.02 9.67
C PHE A 87 6.62 -4.32 10.86
N SER A 88 6.16 -5.17 11.78
CA SER A 88 7.02 -5.80 12.78
C SER A 88 8.05 -6.71 12.10
N LYS A 89 9.15 -7.00 12.80
CA LYS A 89 10.26 -7.82 12.28
C LYS A 89 9.81 -9.24 11.88
N ASP A 90 8.84 -9.80 12.61
CA ASP A 90 8.22 -11.09 12.35
C ASP A 90 7.09 -11.03 11.30
N GLY A 91 6.69 -9.83 10.86
CA GLY A 91 5.65 -9.62 9.86
C GLY A 91 4.21 -9.82 10.35
N HIS A 92 4.00 -10.18 11.62
CA HIS A 92 2.67 -10.46 12.17
C HIS A 92 1.89 -9.20 12.56
N LEU A 93 2.56 -8.05 12.65
CA LEU A 93 1.94 -6.78 12.96
C LEU A 93 2.24 -5.72 11.90
N LEU A 94 1.27 -4.84 11.68
CA LEU A 94 1.41 -3.63 10.89
C LEU A 94 1.00 -2.42 11.75
N ALA A 95 1.94 -1.53 11.99
CA ALA A 95 1.68 -0.21 12.55
C ALA A 95 1.23 0.75 11.43
N VAL A 96 0.13 1.46 11.67
CA VAL A 96 -0.48 2.41 10.73
C VAL A 96 -0.68 3.75 11.43
N ALA A 97 0.04 4.78 10.98
CA ALA A 97 -0.20 6.14 11.44
C ALA A 97 -1.27 6.79 10.54
N SER A 98 -2.45 7.04 11.11
CA SER A 98 -3.52 7.80 10.47
C SER A 98 -3.46 9.23 11.00
N SER A 99 -3.16 10.16 10.11
CA SER A 99 -3.00 11.57 10.47
C SER A 99 -3.29 12.42 9.24
N TYR A 100 -3.94 13.55 9.49
CA TYR A 100 -4.35 14.44 8.41
C TYR A 100 -3.12 15.18 7.83
N GLY A 101 -2.92 15.05 6.52
CA GLY A 101 -1.76 15.62 5.84
C GLY A 101 -1.84 17.11 5.50
N TYR A 102 -2.88 17.83 5.96
CA TYR A 102 -3.13 19.25 5.66
C TYR A 102 -3.23 19.61 4.16
N GLU A 103 -3.49 18.62 3.31
CA GLU A 103 -3.47 18.78 1.85
C GLU A 103 -4.63 19.65 1.32
N GLU A 104 -5.69 19.81 2.11
CA GLU A 104 -6.83 20.71 1.81
C GLU A 104 -6.85 21.93 2.76
N GLY A 105 -5.75 22.20 3.46
CA GLY A 105 -5.66 23.25 4.48
C GLY A 105 -6.25 22.84 5.84
N GLU A 106 -6.26 23.78 6.78
CA GLU A 106 -6.82 23.57 8.12
C GLU A 106 -8.33 23.37 8.04
N LYS A 107 -8.81 22.22 8.51
CA LYS A 107 -10.23 21.89 8.61
C LYS A 107 -10.47 20.98 9.82
N PRO A 108 -11.68 20.91 10.36
CA PRO A 108 -12.01 19.87 11.33
C PRO A 108 -11.66 18.49 10.75
N HIS A 109 -10.79 17.77 11.46
CA HIS A 109 -10.37 16.44 11.08
C HIS A 109 -10.34 15.53 12.31
N GLU A 110 -10.39 14.23 12.05
CA GLU A 110 -10.29 13.22 13.10
C GLU A 110 -8.92 13.29 13.80
N PRO A 111 -8.84 12.95 15.09
CA PRO A 111 -7.58 12.95 15.82
C PRO A 111 -6.54 12.02 15.18
N ASP A 112 -5.28 12.44 15.24
CA ASP A 112 -4.16 11.61 14.84
C ASP A 112 -4.08 10.36 15.73
N ALA A 113 -3.87 9.20 15.10
CA ALA A 113 -3.83 7.93 15.81
C ALA A 113 -2.85 6.94 15.16
N ILE A 114 -2.23 6.11 16.01
CA ILE A 114 -1.45 4.95 15.58
C ILE A 114 -2.26 3.70 15.87
N PHE A 115 -2.51 2.91 14.82
CA PHE A 115 -3.18 1.62 14.92
C PHE A 115 -2.16 0.50 14.81
N ILE A 116 -2.20 -0.45 15.72
CA ILE A 116 -1.45 -1.70 15.62
C ILE A 116 -2.40 -2.78 15.17
N ARG A 117 -2.12 -3.41 14.03
CA ARG A 117 -2.98 -4.45 13.46
C ARG A 117 -2.28 -5.78 13.37
N GLY A 118 -3.00 -6.84 13.74
CA GLY A 118 -2.65 -8.20 13.36
C GLY A 118 -2.72 -8.38 11.85
N VAL A 119 -1.74 -9.09 11.31
CA VAL A 119 -1.59 -9.40 9.89
C VAL A 119 -1.64 -10.91 9.72
N ASN A 120 -2.59 -11.37 8.91
CA ASN A 120 -2.76 -12.79 8.63
C ASN A 120 -2.03 -13.17 7.34
N GLU A 121 -1.50 -14.40 7.25
CA GLU A 121 -0.79 -14.86 6.05
C GLU A 121 -1.61 -14.66 4.76
N VAL A 122 -2.93 -14.89 4.81
CA VAL A 122 -3.83 -14.76 3.66
C VAL A 122 -3.84 -13.34 3.05
N GLU A 123 -3.51 -12.32 3.84
CA GLU A 123 -3.51 -10.91 3.44
C GLU A 123 -2.20 -10.50 2.76
N VAL A 124 -1.09 -11.14 3.12
CA VAL A 124 0.28 -10.70 2.78
C VAL A 124 1.08 -11.71 1.98
N LYS A 125 0.68 -12.98 1.93
CA LYS A 125 1.41 -14.04 1.23
C LYS A 125 1.02 -14.06 -0.26
N PRO A 126 2.00 -14.07 -1.18
CA PRO A 126 1.75 -14.27 -2.60
C PRO A 126 0.96 -15.55 -2.85
N LYS A 127 -0.12 -15.45 -3.63
CA LYS A 127 -0.81 -16.64 -4.15
C LYS A 127 -0.04 -17.20 -5.34
N PRO A 128 0.11 -18.54 -5.46
CA PRO A 128 0.70 -19.17 -6.64
C PRO A 128 0.12 -18.59 -7.92
N LYS A 129 0.97 -18.37 -8.93
CA LYS A 129 0.48 -17.98 -10.24
C LYS A 129 -0.29 -19.18 -10.78
N ALA A 130 -1.58 -19.01 -11.07
CA ALA A 130 -2.35 -20.06 -11.72
C ALA A 130 -1.60 -20.43 -13.00
N LEU A 131 -1.26 -21.72 -13.15
CA LEU A 131 -0.72 -22.21 -14.41
C LEU A 131 -1.82 -21.97 -15.46
N ALA A 132 -1.47 -21.30 -16.57
CA ALA A 132 -2.37 -21.23 -17.69
C ALA A 132 -2.68 -22.67 -18.12
N ALA A 133 -3.96 -23.01 -18.24
CA ALA A 133 -4.34 -24.27 -18.86
C ALA A 133 -3.67 -24.33 -20.24
N PRO A 134 -3.11 -25.48 -20.65
CA PRO A 134 -2.66 -25.64 -22.03
C PRO A 134 -3.82 -25.28 -22.97
N GLN A 135 -3.54 -24.45 -23.98
CA GLN A 135 -4.49 -24.12 -25.05
C GLN A 135 -4.77 -25.35 -25.89
#